data_AF-A0A7K8AA97-F1
#
_entry.id   AF-A0A7K8AA97-F1
#
_cell.length_a   1.000
_cell.length_b   1.000
_cell.length_c   1.000
_cell.angle_alpha   90.00
_cell.angle_beta   90.00
_cell.angle_gamma   90.00
#
_symmetry.space_group_name_H-M   'P 1'
#
loop_
_entity.id
_entity.type
_entity.pdbx_description
1 polymer ?
#
loop_
_entity_poly.entity_id
_entity_poly.type
_entity_poly.pdbx_seq_one_letter_code
_entity_poly.pdbx_strand_id
1 'polypeptide(L)' 'QVNLNSIRRCLLLSHDPDSQLLELRHYSVQVVPVGLSRGLRKLLQQKFPNLGRMDDVSQLL' A
#
# COMPACT_ATOMS: atom_id res chain seq x y z
N GLN A 1 21.46 3.00 9.71
CA GLN A 1 21.20 2.71 8.29
C GLN A 1 19.80 2.08 8.19
N VAL A 2 18.95 2.53 7.26
CA VAL A 2 17.58 2.00 7.11
C VAL A 2 17.60 0.75 6.24
N ASN A 3 16.95 -0.33 6.68
CA ASN A 3 16.79 -1.54 5.88
C ASN A 3 15.57 -1.40 4.95
N LEU A 4 15.81 -1.18 3.65
CA LEU A 4 14.72 -1.03 2.68
C LEU A 4 13.84 -2.28 2.56
N ASN A 5 14.39 -3.47 2.82
CA ASN A 5 13.65 -4.73 2.71
C ASN A 5 12.58 -4.90 3.80
N SER A 6 12.65 -4.13 4.90
CA SER A 6 11.61 -4.17 5.95
C SER A 6 10.45 -3.21 5.71
N ILE A 7 10.53 -2.33 4.71
CA ILE A 7 9.51 -1.33 4.42
C ILE A 7 8.33 -2.00 3.70
N ARG A 8 7.15 -1.97 4.32
CA ARG A 8 5.90 -2.53 3.78
C ARG A 8 4.81 -1.48 3.53
N ARG A 9 5.05 -0.25 3.99
CA ARG A 9 4.06 0.84 4.01
C ARG A 9 4.74 2.19 3.81
N CYS A 10 4.03 3.11 3.17
CA CYS A 10 4.45 4.51 3.05
C CYS A 10 3.25 5.45 3.21
N LEU A 11 3.53 6.68 3.61
CA LEU A 11 2.56 7.76 3.73
C LEU A 11 2.90 8.84 2.70
N LEU A 12 1.87 9.31 1.99
CA LEU A 12 1.91 10.51 1.19
C LEU A 12 1.11 11.59 1.94
N LEU A 13 1.77 12.70 2.24
CA LEU A 13 1.15 13.87 2.84
C LEU A 13 1.03 14.95 1.77
N SER A 14 -0.16 15.51 1.60
CA SER A 14 -0.41 16.62 0.68
C SER A 14 -1.05 17.77 1.44
N HIS A 15 -0.55 18.97 1.25
CA HIS A 15 -1.06 20.18 1.89
C HIS A 15 -1.67 21.09 0.81
N ASP A 16 -2.92 21.46 1.00
CA ASP A 16 -3.56 22.51 0.21
C ASP A 16 -3.41 23.84 0.94
N PRO A 17 -2.62 24.80 0.40
CA PRO A 17 -2.42 26.10 1.03
C PRO A 17 -3.66 27.00 1.04
N ASP A 18 -4.62 26.78 0.14
CA ASP A 18 -5.82 27.61 0.07
C ASP A 18 -6.84 27.17 1.13
N SER A 19 -7.07 25.86 1.26
CA SER A 19 -7.99 25.31 2.25
C SER A 19 -7.34 25.06 3.62
N GLN A 20 -6.01 25.15 3.71
CA GLN A 20 -5.22 24.79 4.90
C GLN A 20 -5.46 23.35 5.37
N LEU A 21 -5.81 22.44 4.44
CA LEU A 21 -6.08 21.04 4.75
C LEU A 21 -4.88 20.16 4.45
N LEU A 22 -4.70 19.15 5.30
CA LEU A 22 -3.73 18.08 5.10
C LEU A 22 -4.46 16.81 4.67
N GLU A 23 -4.15 16.33 3.48
CA GLU A 23 -4.55 15.00 3.03
C GLU A 23 -3.45 13.99 3.36
N LEU A 24 -3.84 12.93 4.08
CA LEU A 24 -2.96 11.83 4.43
C LEU A 24 -3.40 10.57 3.69
N ARG A 25 -2.54 10.07 2.79
CA ARG A 25 -2.81 8.86 2.00
C ARG A 25 -1.80 7.77 2.38
N HIS A 26 -2.31 6.64 2.87
CA HIS A 26 -1.49 5.50 3.30
C HIS A 26 -1.51 4.39 2.26
N TYR A 27 -0.33 3.93 1.85
CA TYR A 27 -0.19 2.87 0.84
C TYR A 27 0.60 1.69 1.39
N SER A 28 0.18 0.48 1.02
CA SER A 28 1.00 -0.71 1.17
C SER A 28 1.97 -0.81 -0.01
N VAL A 29 3.24 -1.08 0.29
CA VAL A 29 4.28 -1.32 -0.70
C VAL A 29 4.48 -2.83 -0.81
N GLN A 30 4.28 -3.37 -2.01
CA GLN A 30 4.47 -4.79 -2.29
C GLN A 30 5.51 -4.97 -3.40
N VAL A 31 6.51 -5.80 -3.12
CA VAL A 31 7.46 -6.23 -4.14
C VAL A 31 6.78 -7.27 -5.01
N VAL A 32 6.56 -6.95 -6.29
CA VAL A 32 6.02 -7.90 -7.26
C VAL A 32 7.19 -8.43 -8.10
N PRO A 33 7.60 -9.69 -7.93
CA PRO A 33 8.66 -10.27 -8.74
C PRO A 33 8.23 -10.36 -10.21
N VAL A 34 9.15 -10.01 -11.10
CA VAL A 34 8.98 -10.11 -12.56
C VAL A 34 9.76 -11.32 -13.09
N GLY A 35 9.31 -11.92 -14.20
CA GLY A 35 9.96 -13.10 -14.81
C GLY A 35 9.52 -14.47 -14.28
N LEU A 36 8.53 -14.54 -13.38
CA LEU A 36 7.97 -15.81 -12.90
C LEU A 36 6.82 -16.33 -13.78
N SER A 37 6.63 -17.65 -13.78
CA SER A 37 5.46 -18.28 -14.42
C SER A 37 4.14 -17.87 -13.75
N ARG A 38 3.04 -17.86 -14.51
CA ARG A 38 1.71 -17.43 -14.02
C ARG A 38 1.25 -18.25 -12.80
N GLY A 39 1.51 -19.55 -12.79
CA GLY A 39 1.12 -20.45 -11.69
C GLY A 39 1.83 -20.10 -10.38
N LEU A 40 3.15 -19.90 -10.44
CA LEU A 40 3.94 -19.54 -9.26
C LEU A 40 3.59 -18.13 -8.74
N ARG A 41 3.35 -17.17 -9.65
CA ARG A 41 2.91 -15.82 -9.28
C ARG A 41 1.59 -15.83 -8.50
N LYS A 42 0.65 -16.71 -8.87
CA LYS A 42 -0.65 -16.83 -8.19
C LYS A 42 -0.54 -17.40 -6.77
N LEU A 43 0.43 -18.28 -6.52
CA LEU A 43 0.71 -18.83 -5.20
C LEU A 43 1.38 -17.80 -4.27
N LEU A 44 2.22 -16.93 -4.82
CA LEU A 44 2.96 -15.92 -4.06
C LEU A 44 2.17 -14.62 -3.79
N GLN A 45 1.06 -14.39 -4.50
CA GLN A 45 0.23 -13.21 -4.30
C GLN A 45 -0.44 -13.24 -2.91
N GLN A 46 -0.07 -12.30 -2.06
CA GLN A 46 -0.77 -12.01 -0.81
C GLN A 46 -2.19 -11.51 -1.14
N LYS A 47 -3.20 -12.13 -0.54
CA LYS A 47 -4.60 -11.68 -0.67
C LYS A 47 -4.86 -10.57 0.35
N PHE A 48 -4.60 -9.33 -0.03
CA PHE A 48 -5.10 -8.17 0.70
C PHE A 48 -6.29 -7.57 -0.05
N PRO A 49 -7.38 -7.19 0.62
CA PRO A 49 -8.50 -6.55 -0.05
C PRO A 49 -8.08 -5.20 -0.62
N ASN A 50 -8.76 -4.76 -1.69
CA ASN A 50 -8.57 -3.42 -2.24
C ASN A 50 -9.16 -2.40 -1.25
N LEU A 51 -8.30 -1.79 -0.44
CA LEU A 51 -8.69 -0.79 0.56
C LEU A 51 -9.28 0.49 -0.05
N GLY A 52 -9.05 0.77 -1.33
CA GLY A 52 -9.68 1.90 -2.01
C GLY A 52 -11.20 1.74 -2.22
N ARG A 53 -11.75 0.55 -1.92
CA ARG A 53 -13.19 0.28 -1.86
C ARG A 53 -13.74 0.27 -0.43
N MET A 54 -12.90 0.54 0.57
CA MET A 54 -13.26 0.50 1.98
C MET A 54 -13.27 1.94 2.48
N ASP A 55 -14.34 2.32 3.19
CA ASP A 55 -14.47 3.68 3.71
C ASP A 55 -13.54 3.92 4.92
N ASP A 56 -13.16 2.85 5.63
CA ASP A 56 -12.32 2.93 6.81
C ASP A 56 -11.43 1.70 7.02
N VAL A 57 -10.26 1.89 7.65
CA VAL A 57 -9.28 0.82 7.93
C VAL A 57 -9.80 -0.16 8.99
N SER A 58 -10.71 0.26 9.88
CA SER A 58 -11.36 -0.64 10.85
C SER A 58 -12.20 -1.73 10.20
N GLN A 59 -12.67 -1.53 8.96
CA GLN A 59 -13.41 -2.56 8.21
C GLN A 59 -12.54 -3.77 7.82
N LEU A 60 -11.23 -3.72 8.08
CA LEU A 60 -10.28 -4.82 7.87
C LEU A 60 -10.16 -5.76 9.09
N LEU A 61 -10.66 -5.36 10.27
CA LEU A 61 -10.53 -6.09 11.55
C LEU A 61 -11.79 -6.88 11.92
#